data_AF-A0A447JC82-F1
#
_entry.id   AF-A0A447JC82-F1
#
_cell.length_a   1.000
_cell.length_b   1.000
_cell.length_c   1.000
_cell.angle_alpha   90.00
_cell.angle_beta   90.00
_cell.angle_gamma   90.00
#
_symmetry.space_group_name_H-M   'P 1'
#
loop_
_entity.id
_entity.type
_entity.pdbx_description
1 polymer ?
#
loop_
_entity_poly.entity_id
_entity_poly.type
_entity_poly.pdbx_seq_one_letter_code
_entity_poly.pdbx_strand_id
1 'polypeptide(L)'
;MTTSSARYPQRVRNELRFRELTVLRVERISAGFQRIVLGGEALDGFTSLGFDDHTKVFFPEPGCRFTPRQSLRKALSGGGRSSGLQGLHAAV
;
A
#
# COMPACT_ATOMS: atom_id res chain seq x y z
N MET A 1 -15.52 -22.95 -35.37
CA MET A 1 -14.96 -21.58 -35.42
C MET A 1 -14.51 -21.21 -34.02
N THR A 2 -13.21 -21.11 -33.79
CA THR A 2 -12.67 -20.71 -32.48
C THR A 2 -12.48 -19.20 -32.47
N THR A 3 -13.40 -18.48 -31.85
CA THR A 3 -13.32 -17.03 -31.65
C THR A 3 -12.23 -16.76 -30.61
N SER A 4 -11.02 -16.42 -31.06
CA SER A 4 -9.96 -15.96 -30.17
C SER A 4 -10.35 -14.58 -29.62
N SER A 5 -10.87 -14.53 -28.39
CA SER A 5 -11.12 -13.27 -27.70
C SER A 5 -9.76 -12.63 -27.39
N ALA A 6 -9.46 -11.49 -28.02
CA ALA A 6 -8.28 -10.71 -27.69
C ALA A 6 -8.27 -10.41 -26.17
N ARG A 7 -7.27 -10.93 -25.45
CA ARG A 7 -7.12 -10.71 -24.00
C ARG A 7 -6.52 -9.32 -23.78
N TYR A 8 -7.35 -8.29 -23.86
CA TYR A 8 -6.96 -6.95 -23.46
C TYR A 8 -6.87 -6.87 -21.93
N PRO A 9 -5.85 -6.16 -21.37
CA PRO A 9 -5.77 -5.88 -19.95
C PRO A 9 -7.09 -5.32 -19.43
N GLN A 10 -7.64 -5.94 -18.38
CA GLN A 10 -8.87 -5.50 -17.74
C GLN A 10 -8.54 -4.72 -16.48
N ARG A 11 -9.14 -3.54 -16.34
CA ARG A 11 -9.02 -2.78 -15.10
C ARG A 11 -9.86 -3.44 -14.01
N VAL A 12 -9.20 -4.02 -13.01
CA VAL A 12 -9.86 -4.57 -11.83
C VAL A 12 -9.84 -3.53 -10.72
N ARG A 13 -10.96 -3.40 -10.00
CA ARG A 13 -11.03 -2.56 -8.80
C ARG A 13 -10.88 -3.45 -7.58
N ASN A 14 -9.74 -3.36 -6.91
CA ASN A 14 -9.52 -4.02 -5.62
C ASN A 14 -10.30 -3.31 -4.51
N GLU A 15 -10.57 -4.02 -3.42
CA GLU A 15 -11.22 -3.45 -2.24
C GLU A 15 -10.36 -2.37 -1.59
N LEU A 16 -10.89 -1.14 -1.53
CA LEU A 16 -10.27 -0.03 -0.84
C LEU A 16 -10.47 -0.20 0.68
N ARG A 17 -9.41 -0.54 1.41
CA ARG A 17 -9.46 -0.75 2.86
C ARG A 17 -8.14 -0.37 3.52
N PHE A 18 -8.26 0.40 4.61
CA PHE A 18 -7.15 0.72 5.49
C PHE A 18 -6.77 -0.52 6.31
N ARG A 19 -5.49 -0.88 6.24
CA ARG A 19 -4.90 -2.04 6.90
C ARG A 19 -3.76 -1.56 7.78
N GLU A 20 -3.85 -1.87 9.07
CA GLU A 20 -2.75 -1.67 10.01
C GLU A 20 -1.81 -2.88 9.90
N LEU A 21 -0.61 -2.65 9.36
CA LEU A 21 0.34 -3.71 9.05
C LEU A 21 1.56 -3.61 9.95
N THR A 22 2.15 -4.77 10.23
CA THR A 22 3.40 -4.86 10.98
C THR A 22 4.58 -4.95 10.01
N VAL A 23 5.63 -4.18 10.27
CA VAL A 23 6.90 -4.35 9.56
C VAL A 23 7.59 -5.59 10.12
N LEU A 24 7.72 -6.62 9.29
CA LEU A 24 8.38 -7.87 9.66
C LEU A 24 9.89 -7.83 9.38
N ARG A 25 10.30 -7.18 8.28
CA ARG A 25 11.70 -7.07 7.88
C ARG A 25 11.96 -5.80 7.10
N VAL A 26 13.13 -5.21 7.30
CA VAL A 26 13.66 -4.11 6.48
C VAL A 26 15.05 -4.49 6.00
N GLU A 27 15.30 -4.33 4.70
CA GLU A 27 16.57 -4.63 4.07
C GLU A 27 16.99 -3.48 3.17
N ARG A 28 18.20 -2.96 3.38
CA ARG A 28 18.81 -1.94 2.52
C ARG A 28 19.50 -2.64 1.35
N ILE A 29 18.90 -2.56 0.17
CA ILE A 29 19.43 -3.18 -1.05
C ILE A 29 20.51 -2.30 -1.69
N SER A 30 20.32 -0.98 -1.62
CA SER A 30 21.30 0.03 -2.06
C SER A 30 21.08 1.34 -1.30
N ALA A 31 21.94 2.34 -1.51
CA ALA A 31 21.86 3.62 -0.79
C ALA A 31 20.44 4.26 -0.84
N GLY A 32 19.82 4.25 -2.02
CA GLY A 32 18.49 4.84 -2.27
C GLY A 32 17.33 3.84 -2.28
N PHE A 33 17.57 2.55 -2.02
CA PHE A 33 16.54 1.52 -2.17
C PHE A 33 16.45 0.60 -0.95
N GLN A 34 15.24 0.50 -0.40
CA GLN A 34 14.93 -0.38 0.74
C GLN A 34 13.79 -1.32 0.37
N ARG A 35 13.97 -2.60 0.71
CA ARG A 35 12.94 -3.62 0.67
C ARG A 35 12.33 -3.74 2.06
N ILE A 36 11.01 -3.70 2.15
CA ILE A 36 10.27 -3.84 3.40
C ILE A 36 9.29 -5.00 3.25
N VAL A 37 9.26 -5.91 4.23
CA VAL A 37 8.29 -6.99 4.32
C VAL A 37 7.24 -6.61 5.36
N LEU A 38 5.97 -6.66 4.95
CA LEU A 38 4.82 -6.31 5.78
C LEU A 38 3.97 -7.55 6.04
N GLY A 39 3.37 -7.63 7.22
CA GLY A 39 2.57 -8.75 7.66
C GLY A 39 1.51 -8.38 8.70
N GLY A 40 0.88 -9.41 9.27
CA GLY A 40 -0.16 -9.29 10.28
C GLY A 40 -1.55 -9.66 9.77
N GLU A 41 -2.47 -9.92 10.69
CA GLU A 41 -3.83 -10.43 10.40
C GLU A 41 -4.65 -9.49 9.50
N ALA A 42 -4.38 -8.18 9.52
CA ALA A 42 -5.07 -7.22 8.67
C ALA A 42 -4.77 -7.35 7.16
N LEU A 43 -3.81 -8.22 6.77
CA LEU A 43 -3.61 -8.62 5.38
C LEU A 43 -4.66 -9.60 4.87
N ASP A 44 -5.49 -10.19 5.73
CA ASP A 44 -6.56 -11.07 5.27
C ASP A 44 -7.45 -10.38 4.22
N GLY A 45 -7.74 -11.11 3.14
CA GLY A 45 -8.46 -10.59 1.98
C GLY A 45 -7.68 -9.57 1.11
N PHE A 46 -6.38 -9.33 1.35
CA PHE A 46 -5.57 -8.53 0.42
C PHE A 46 -5.33 -9.29 -0.89
N THR A 47 -5.65 -8.66 -2.01
CA THR A 47 -5.44 -9.22 -3.36
C THR A 47 -4.70 -8.22 -4.24
N SER A 48 -3.76 -8.74 -5.04
CA SER A 48 -3.13 -8.01 -6.13
C SER A 48 -3.14 -8.91 -7.37
N LEU A 49 -3.91 -8.51 -8.37
CA LEU A 49 -4.19 -9.29 -9.58
C LEU A 49 -3.37 -8.80 -10.79
N GLY A 50 -2.80 -7.60 -10.70
CA GLY A 50 -2.03 -6.97 -11.78
C GLY A 50 -0.68 -6.47 -11.29
N PHE A 51 0.27 -6.38 -12.22
CA PHE A 51 1.60 -5.82 -11.96
C PHE A 51 1.57 -4.29 -11.74
N ASP A 52 0.48 -3.61 -12.11
CA ASP A 52 0.29 -2.17 -11.92
C ASP A 52 -0.45 -1.82 -10.61
N ASP A 53 -0.83 -2.84 -9.84
CA ASP A 53 -1.40 -2.66 -8.51
C ASP A 53 -0.38 -1.99 -7.60
N HIS A 54 -0.82 -0.94 -6.93
CA HIS A 54 0.00 -0.21 -5.96
C HIS A 54 -0.82 0.07 -4.72
N THR A 55 -0.14 0.11 -3.59
CA THR A 55 -0.72 0.41 -2.29
C THR A 55 -0.18 1.74 -1.80
N LYS A 56 -1.02 2.57 -1.18
CA LYS A 56 -0.59 3.81 -0.55
C LYS A 56 -0.21 3.55 0.90
N VAL A 57 0.91 4.10 1.31
CA VAL A 57 1.42 3.94 2.66
C VAL A 57 1.35 5.26 3.41
N PHE A 58 0.90 5.20 4.66
CA PHE A 58 0.74 6.35 5.52
C PHE A 58 1.62 6.19 6.76
N PHE A 59 2.32 7.27 7.06
CA PHE A 59 3.17 7.40 8.22
C PHE A 59 2.65 8.58 9.02
N PRO A 60 2.12 8.35 10.24
CA PRO A 60 1.78 9.46 11.12
C PRO A 60 3.07 10.16 11.58
N GLU A 61 2.93 11.41 12.02
CA GLU A 61 4.02 12.09 12.71
C GLU A 61 4.43 11.30 13.97
N PRO A 62 5.70 11.36 14.40
CA PRO A 62 6.13 10.70 15.63
C PRO A 62 5.24 11.07 16.82
N GLY A 63 4.75 10.06 17.55
CA GLY A 63 3.85 10.25 18.70
C GLY A 63 2.38 10.47 18.34
N CYS A 64 2.02 10.55 17.06
CA CYS A 64 0.64 10.66 16.61
C CYS A 64 0.06 9.30 16.20
N ARG A 65 -1.21 9.04 16.52
CA ARG A 65 -1.93 7.86 16.02
C ARG A 65 -2.43 8.10 14.60
N PHE A 66 -2.38 7.07 13.76
CA PHE A 66 -3.02 7.12 12.45
C PHE A 66 -4.54 7.31 12.57
N THR A 67 -5.09 8.26 11.81
CA THR A 67 -6.54 8.44 11.66
C THR A 67 -6.92 8.44 10.17
N PRO A 68 -7.81 7.53 9.73
CA PRO A 68 -8.13 7.37 8.30
C PRO A 68 -8.62 8.65 7.62
N ARG A 69 -9.44 9.46 8.30
CA ARG A 69 -10.07 10.66 7.74
C ARG A 69 -9.04 11.75 7.36
N GLN A 70 -8.03 11.97 8.19
CA GLN A 70 -6.99 12.98 7.94
C GLN A 70 -6.04 12.50 6.84
N SER A 71 -5.72 11.21 6.87
CA SER A 71 -4.83 10.55 5.92
C SER A 71 -5.41 10.50 4.51
N LEU A 72 -6.70 10.20 4.35
CA LEU A 72 -7.37 10.23 3.05
C LEU A 72 -7.27 11.61 2.39
N ARG A 73 -7.49 12.69 3.16
CA ARG A 73 -7.36 14.06 2.66
C ARG A 73 -5.96 14.35 2.14
N LYS A 74 -4.91 13.91 2.86
CA LYS A 74 -3.51 14.06 2.46
C LYS A 74 -3.13 13.20 1.24
N ALA A 75 -3.66 11.98 1.13
CA ALA A 75 -3.42 11.10 -0.02
C ALA A 75 -4.12 11.55 -1.32
N LEU A 76 -5.20 12.32 -1.21
CA LEU A 76 -5.85 12.96 -2.34
C LEU A 76 -5.18 14.29 -2.72
N SER A 77 -4.44 14.92 -1.80
CA SER A 77 -3.79 16.22 -2.02
C SER A 77 -2.32 16.15 -2.49
N GLY A 78 -1.77 14.95 -2.75
CA GLY A 78 -0.55 14.77 -3.57
C GLY A 78 0.80 15.29 -3.02
N GLY A 79 0.89 15.71 -1.75
CA GLY A 79 2.11 16.32 -1.21
C GLY A 79 2.41 15.93 0.23
N GLY A 80 3.37 15.04 0.45
CA GLY A 80 3.86 14.77 1.80
C GLY A 80 4.92 13.68 1.85
N ARG A 81 6.19 14.09 1.85
CA ARG A 81 7.30 13.21 2.25
C ARG A 81 7.12 12.86 3.72
N SER A 82 7.16 11.59 4.06
CA SER A 82 7.11 11.12 5.44
C SER A 82 8.44 10.44 5.79
N SER A 83 9.05 10.90 6.86
CA SER A 83 10.29 10.39 7.43
C SER A 83 9.97 9.62 8.72
N GLY A 84 10.43 8.38 8.81
CA GLY A 84 10.36 7.57 10.05
C GLY A 84 9.53 6.30 9.87
N LEU A 85 10.19 5.16 9.75
CA LEU A 85 9.56 3.84 9.72
C LEU A 85 9.23 3.39 11.15
N GLN A 86 8.12 3.88 11.71
CA GLN A 86 7.50 3.27 12.90
C GLN A 86 5.98 3.28 12.71
N GLY A 87 5.37 2.09 12.66
CA GLY A 87 3.93 1.88 12.43
C GLY A 87 3.49 2.13 10.98
N LEU A 88 3.38 1.06 10.18
CA LEU A 88 2.99 1.18 8.78
C LEU A 88 1.49 0.95 8.61
N HIS A 89 0.74 2.01 8.28
CA HIS A 89 -0.64 1.86 7.86
C HIS A 89 -0.69 1.92 6.33
N ALA A 90 -1.12 0.83 5.71
CA ALA A 90 -1.29 0.75 4.26
C ALA A 90 -2.77 0.94 3.93
N ALA A 91 -3.09 1.78 2.95
CA ALA A 91 -4.39 1.75 2.28
C ALA A 91 -4.19 1.24 0.87
N VAL A 92 -4.86 0.14 0.57
CA VAL A 92 -5.26 -0.21 -0.79
C VAL A 92 -6.58 0.46 -1.02
#